data_AF-A0A3E1E1W6-F1
#
_entry.id   AF-A0A3E1E1W6-F1
#
_cell.length_a   1.000
_cell.length_b   1.000
_cell.length_c   1.000
_cell.angle_alpha   90.00
_cell.angle_beta   90.00
_cell.angle_gamma   90.00
#
_symmetry.space_group_name_H-M   'P 1'
#
loop_
_entity.id
_entity.type
_entity.pdbx_description
1 polymer ?
#
loop_
_entity_poly.entity_id
_entity_poly.type
_entity_poly.pdbx_seq_one_letter_code
_entity_poly.pdbx_strand_id
1 'polypeptide(L)'
;MEEIIDRKAAVDRARKLGLEQDPEVVREIESILIGRLRKRFETERPSAPDEPSSADLQKMYEAAASEFEIPERRQIAGILFRREAGADESSIKTQMRELEALRTQIVQANDGTAAFADAAVRLSGDRTSRYQGGDLGWFELGRDSSLSLEILGTAFRLERAGDVAAPLETKDGLWLVRLVAIEKKKTRSFEETAPTLRHRWMAARQKEAVDAFRMANRKDVSIEIYRDRLRAIPSAPVRAGATAEPPLPQF
;
A
#
# COMPACT_ATOMS: atom_id res chain seq x y z
N MET A 1 50.71 36.09 1.97
CA MET A 1 50.37 37.36 2.66
C MET A 1 49.57 38.27 1.75
N GLU A 2 50.04 38.49 0.51
CA GLU A 2 49.34 39.31 -0.52
C GLU A 2 47.89 38.85 -0.79
N GLU A 3 47.66 37.54 -0.95
CA GLU A 3 46.32 36.96 -1.14
C GLU A 3 45.31 37.31 -0.02
N ILE A 4 45.75 37.40 1.24
CA ILE A 4 44.89 37.76 2.38
C ILE A 4 44.54 39.25 2.33
N ILE A 5 45.49 40.09 1.88
CA ILE A 5 45.31 41.53 1.73
C ILE A 5 44.33 41.80 0.60
N ASP A 6 44.50 41.17 -0.56
CA ASP A 6 43.63 41.31 -1.72
C ASP A 6 42.19 40.86 -1.42
N ARG A 7 42.07 39.70 -0.76
CA ARG A 7 40.78 39.20 -0.27
C ARG A 7 40.10 40.20 0.66
N LYS A 8 40.85 40.80 1.60
CA LYS A 8 40.28 41.78 2.55
C LYS A 8 39.84 43.06 1.83
N ALA A 9 40.66 43.57 0.91
CA ALA A 9 40.34 44.75 0.11
C ALA A 9 39.08 44.53 -0.75
N ALA A 10 38.93 43.34 -1.35
CA ALA A 10 37.75 42.96 -2.12
C ALA A 10 36.47 42.92 -1.27
N VAL A 11 36.53 42.32 -0.06
CA VAL A 11 35.41 42.28 0.88
C VAL A 11 35.02 43.68 1.34
N ASP A 12 36.00 44.54 1.66
CA ASP A 12 35.74 45.92 2.09
C ASP A 12 35.09 46.76 0.97
N ARG A 13 35.45 46.50 -0.29
CA ARG A 13 34.77 47.10 -1.44
C ARG A 13 33.34 46.58 -1.61
N ALA A 14 33.11 45.27 -1.47
CA ALA A 14 31.79 44.65 -1.54
C ALA A 14 30.82 45.24 -0.48
N ARG A 15 31.32 45.47 0.73
CA ARG A 15 30.59 46.14 1.82
C ARG A 15 30.18 47.56 1.48
N LYS A 16 31.11 48.37 0.93
CA LYS A 16 30.83 49.75 0.51
C LYS A 16 29.77 49.81 -0.59
N LEU A 17 29.67 48.79 -1.43
CA LEU A 17 28.66 48.66 -2.48
C LEU A 17 27.31 48.14 -1.97
N GLY A 18 27.21 47.79 -0.69
CA GLY A 18 25.97 47.29 -0.09
C GLY A 18 25.58 45.87 -0.52
N LEU A 19 26.52 45.10 -1.08
CA LEU A 19 26.24 43.74 -1.56
C LEU A 19 25.82 42.79 -0.42
N GLU A 20 26.19 43.09 0.82
CA GLU A 20 25.77 42.31 2.00
C GLU A 20 24.28 42.47 2.34
N GLN A 21 23.62 43.53 1.85
CA GLN A 21 22.18 43.76 2.02
C GLN A 21 21.35 43.24 0.83
N ASP A 22 22.00 42.77 -0.23
CA ASP A 22 21.31 42.16 -1.36
C ASP A 22 20.51 40.92 -0.88
N PRO A 23 19.19 40.83 -1.16
CA PRO A 23 18.37 39.69 -0.74
C PRO A 23 18.91 38.32 -1.17
N GLU A 24 19.60 38.21 -2.30
CA GLU A 24 20.24 36.95 -2.73
C GLU A 24 21.43 36.60 -1.84
N VAL A 25 22.29 37.57 -1.56
CA VAL A 25 23.46 37.40 -0.69
C VAL A 25 23.04 37.10 0.74
N VAL A 26 22.01 37.78 1.26
CA VAL A 26 21.44 37.51 2.59
C VAL A 26 20.96 36.05 2.68
N ARG A 27 20.18 35.57 1.70
CA ARG A 27 19.69 34.18 1.68
C ARG A 27 20.82 33.15 1.62
N GLU A 28 21.88 33.45 0.87
CA GLU A 28 23.05 32.58 0.77
C GLU A 28 23.80 32.51 2.11
N ILE A 29 24.03 33.66 2.76
CA ILE A 29 24.62 33.73 4.10
C ILE A 29 23.76 32.97 5.10
N GLU A 30 22.43 33.17 5.12
CA GLU A 30 21.51 32.45 6.00
C GLU A 30 21.59 30.93 5.78
N SER A 31 21.60 30.48 4.53
CA SER A 31 21.73 29.06 4.18
C SER A 31 23.04 28.46 4.68
N ILE A 32 24.15 29.20 4.55
CA ILE A 32 25.47 28.80 5.07
C ILE A 32 25.43 28.72 6.60
N LEU A 33 24.84 29.70 7.28
CA LEU A 33 24.73 29.73 8.74
C LEU A 33 23.88 28.56 9.26
N ILE A 34 22.72 28.31 8.66
CA ILE A 34 21.85 27.17 8.98
C ILE A 34 22.60 25.85 8.74
N GLY A 35 23.31 25.72 7.63
CA GLY A 35 24.11 24.53 7.32
C GLY A 35 25.23 24.29 8.35
N ARG A 36 25.94 25.34 8.78
CA ARG A 36 26.96 25.25 9.83
C ARG A 36 26.36 24.91 11.19
N LEU A 37 25.22 25.50 11.53
CA LEU A 37 24.50 25.21 12.77
C LEU A 37 24.03 23.76 12.79
N ARG A 38 23.49 23.25 11.69
CA ARG A 38 23.10 21.84 11.55
C ARG A 38 24.30 20.90 11.73
N LYS A 39 25.42 21.15 11.04
CA LYS A 39 26.63 20.34 11.17
C LYS A 39 27.16 20.32 12.61
N ARG A 40 27.14 21.47 13.30
CA ARG A 40 27.50 21.57 14.72
C ARG A 40 26.56 20.75 15.59
N PHE A 41 25.25 20.90 15.39
CA PHE A 41 24.23 20.15 16.13
C PHE A 41 24.40 18.64 15.96
N GLU A 42 24.66 18.17 14.74
CA GLU A 42 24.96 16.75 14.46
C GLU A 42 26.22 16.26 15.18
N THR A 43 27.26 17.11 15.26
CA THR A 43 28.53 16.77 15.94
C THR A 43 28.40 16.75 17.46
N GLU A 44 27.60 17.65 18.03
CA GLU A 44 27.41 17.79 19.49
C GLU A 44 26.36 16.82 20.05
N ARG A 45 25.49 16.26 19.19
CA ARG A 45 24.49 15.28 19.62
C ARG A 45 25.19 13.97 20.05
N PRO A 46 24.73 13.31 21.12
CA PRO A 46 25.21 11.97 21.47
C PRO A 46 25.16 11.06 20.24
N SER A 47 26.29 10.45 19.91
CA SER A 47 26.39 9.57 18.74
C SER A 47 25.43 8.41 18.94
N ALA A 48 24.45 8.35 18.04
CA ALA A 48 23.57 7.22 17.90
C ALA A 48 24.27 6.17 17.02
N PRO A 49 24.02 4.86 17.21
CA PRO A 49 24.48 3.86 16.25
C PRO A 49 24.03 4.25 14.83
N ASP A 50 24.96 4.21 13.88
CA ASP A 50 24.68 4.44 12.46
C ASP A 50 23.81 3.33 11.86
N GLU A 51 23.74 2.18 12.54
CA GLU A 51 23.03 0.99 12.09
C GLU A 51 22.17 0.41 13.24
N PRO A 52 20.94 -0.06 12.95
CA PRO A 52 20.15 -0.75 13.96
C PRO A 52 20.80 -2.07 14.35
N SER A 53 20.68 -2.43 15.62
CA SER A 53 21.06 -3.78 16.05
C SER A 53 20.06 -4.81 15.50
N SER A 54 20.49 -6.07 15.38
CA SER A 54 19.59 -7.17 15.03
C SER A 54 18.41 -7.28 16.01
N ALA A 55 18.65 -7.04 17.30
CA ALA A 55 17.62 -7.02 18.33
C ALA A 55 16.59 -5.90 18.13
N ASP A 56 17.00 -4.72 17.67
CA ASP A 56 16.08 -3.61 17.38
C ASP A 56 15.21 -3.92 16.16
N LEU A 57 15.81 -4.48 15.10
CA LEU A 57 15.06 -4.91 13.92
C LEU A 57 14.07 -6.03 14.25
N GLN A 58 14.46 -6.97 15.11
CA GLN A 58 13.59 -8.05 15.55
C GLN A 58 12.37 -7.51 16.32
N LYS A 59 12.58 -6.55 17.25
CA LYS A 59 11.47 -5.88 17.95
C LYS A 59 10.56 -5.13 17.00
N MET A 60 11.10 -4.47 15.99
CA MET A 60 10.30 -3.79 14.97
C MET A 60 9.48 -4.79 14.15
N TYR A 61 10.06 -5.94 13.79
CA TYR A 61 9.35 -6.99 13.09
C TYR A 61 8.19 -7.54 13.94
N GLU A 62 8.43 -7.83 15.22
CA GLU A 62 7.41 -8.33 16.14
C GLU A 62 6.28 -7.30 16.35
N ALA A 63 6.62 -6.02 16.50
CA ALA A 63 5.65 -4.95 16.64
C ALA A 63 4.82 -4.71 15.36
N ALA A 64 5.39 -5.02 14.18
CA ALA A 64 4.75 -4.88 12.87
C ALA A 64 4.33 -6.22 12.26
N ALA A 65 4.23 -7.30 13.06
CA ALA A 65 4.00 -8.65 12.54
C ALA A 65 2.72 -8.75 11.70
N SER A 66 1.66 -8.02 12.08
CA SER A 66 0.40 -7.96 11.34
C SER A 66 0.53 -7.25 9.98
N GLU A 67 1.47 -6.31 9.82
CA GLU A 67 1.75 -5.64 8.54
C GLU A 67 2.40 -6.59 7.53
N PHE A 68 3.06 -7.64 8.01
CA PHE A 68 3.77 -8.62 7.20
C PHE A 68 2.93 -9.89 6.92
N GLU A 69 1.70 -9.94 7.42
CA GLU A 69 0.76 -10.99 7.06
C GLU A 69 0.28 -10.82 5.63
N ILE A 70 0.51 -11.84 4.82
CA ILE A 70 -0.09 -12.00 3.51
C ILE A 70 -1.39 -12.80 3.75
N PRO A 71 -2.57 -12.18 3.52
CA PRO A 71 -3.84 -12.83 3.76
C PRO A 71 -4.01 -14.04 2.84
N GLU A 72 -4.88 -14.95 3.26
CA GLU A 72 -5.26 -16.08 2.41
C GLU A 72 -6.04 -15.59 1.18
N ARG A 73 -5.65 -16.09 0.01
CA ARG A 73 -6.34 -15.84 -1.26
C ARG A 73 -6.88 -17.15 -1.82
N ARG A 74 -8.03 -17.09 -2.47
CA ARG A 74 -8.62 -18.25 -3.14
C ARG A 74 -9.00 -17.91 -4.56
N GLN A 75 -8.56 -18.75 -5.49
CA GLN A 75 -9.05 -18.70 -6.85
C GLN A 75 -10.32 -19.53 -6.93
N ILE A 76 -11.38 -18.96 -7.51
CA ILE A 76 -12.69 -19.60 -7.54
C ILE A 76 -13.27 -19.57 -8.94
N ALA A 77 -14.07 -20.56 -9.26
CA ALA A 77 -14.91 -20.59 -10.45
C ALA A 77 -16.38 -20.63 -10.04
N GLY A 78 -17.24 -19.95 -10.79
CA GLY A 78 -18.67 -19.86 -10.51
C GLY A 78 -19.54 -20.08 -11.75
N ILE A 79 -20.71 -20.68 -11.54
CA ILE A 79 -21.78 -20.77 -12.53
C ILE A 79 -22.98 -20.05 -11.94
N LEU A 80 -23.38 -18.95 -12.60
CA LEU A 80 -24.57 -18.19 -12.23
C LEU A 80 -25.77 -18.74 -13.00
N PHE A 81 -26.79 -19.21 -12.30
CA PHE A 81 -28.09 -19.54 -12.86
C PHE A 81 -29.02 -18.37 -12.57
N ARG A 82 -29.37 -17.62 -13.62
CA ARG A 82 -30.25 -16.46 -13.47
C ARG A 82 -31.65 -16.92 -13.09
N ARG A 83 -32.20 -16.28 -12.07
CA ARG A 83 -33.58 -16.47 -11.67
C ARG A 83 -34.50 -15.69 -12.61
N GLU A 84 -35.64 -16.28 -12.94
CA GLU A 84 -36.74 -15.55 -13.56
C GLU A 84 -37.40 -14.62 -12.54
N ALA A 85 -37.67 -13.38 -12.94
CA ALA A 85 -38.33 -12.42 -12.07
C ALA A 85 -39.73 -12.93 -11.69
N GLY A 86 -40.00 -13.08 -10.39
CA GLY A 86 -41.29 -13.59 -9.89
C GLY A 86 -41.39 -15.12 -9.76
N ALA A 87 -40.28 -15.86 -9.87
CA ALA A 87 -40.27 -17.29 -9.57
C ALA A 87 -40.77 -17.57 -8.14
N ASP A 88 -41.68 -18.54 -8.02
CA ASP A 88 -42.21 -18.98 -6.73
C ASP A 88 -41.20 -19.86 -5.97
N GLU A 89 -41.43 -20.07 -4.68
CA GLU A 89 -40.53 -20.87 -3.83
C GLU A 89 -40.43 -22.32 -4.31
N SER A 90 -41.47 -22.84 -4.99
CA SER A 90 -41.51 -24.20 -5.52
C SER A 90 -40.55 -24.37 -6.71
N SER A 91 -40.50 -23.39 -7.61
CA SER A 91 -39.56 -23.32 -8.73
C SER A 91 -38.12 -23.19 -8.24
N ILE A 92 -37.85 -22.32 -7.26
CA ILE A 92 -36.51 -22.16 -6.67
C ILE A 92 -36.02 -23.49 -6.07
N LYS A 93 -36.86 -24.21 -5.32
CA LYS A 93 -36.52 -25.53 -4.77
C LYS A 93 -36.24 -26.57 -5.87
N THR A 94 -36.93 -26.49 -6.99
CA THR A 94 -36.72 -27.39 -8.13
C THR A 94 -35.36 -27.12 -8.78
N GLN A 95 -35.06 -25.85 -9.07
CA GLN A 95 -33.77 -25.44 -9.62
C GLN A 95 -32.60 -25.79 -8.68
N MET A 96 -32.76 -25.61 -7.37
CA MET A 96 -31.75 -26.01 -6.38
C MET A 96 -31.46 -27.52 -6.43
N ARG A 97 -32.47 -28.36 -6.64
CA ARG A 97 -32.29 -29.81 -6.81
C ARG A 97 -31.57 -30.15 -8.11
N GLU A 98 -31.88 -29.47 -9.20
CA GLU A 98 -31.18 -29.62 -10.48
C GLU A 98 -29.70 -29.24 -10.35
N LEU A 99 -29.40 -28.17 -9.61
CA LEU A 99 -28.03 -27.75 -9.33
C LEU A 99 -27.29 -28.73 -8.44
N GLU A 100 -27.95 -29.33 -7.46
CA GLU A 100 -27.33 -30.37 -6.63
C GLU A 100 -27.04 -31.64 -7.46
N ALA A 101 -27.93 -31.99 -8.40
CA ALA A 101 -27.69 -33.09 -9.33
C ALA A 101 -26.50 -32.78 -10.26
N LEU A 102 -26.42 -31.56 -10.80
CA LEU A 102 -25.29 -31.10 -11.60
C LEU A 102 -23.98 -31.13 -10.79
N ARG A 103 -24.01 -30.64 -9.54
CA ARG A 103 -22.86 -30.71 -8.62
C ARG A 103 -22.38 -32.15 -8.46
N THR A 104 -23.32 -33.07 -8.21
CA THR A 104 -23.02 -34.50 -8.06
C THR A 104 -22.34 -35.07 -9.30
N GLN A 105 -22.86 -34.75 -10.49
CA GLN A 105 -22.26 -35.16 -11.77
C GLN A 105 -20.84 -34.62 -11.95
N ILE A 106 -20.60 -33.35 -11.61
CA ILE A 106 -19.29 -32.71 -11.71
C ILE A 106 -18.30 -33.37 -10.75
N VAL A 107 -18.69 -33.62 -9.50
CA VAL A 107 -17.83 -34.23 -8.48
C VAL A 107 -17.50 -35.69 -8.81
N GLN A 108 -18.42 -36.41 -9.47
CA GLN A 108 -18.21 -37.81 -9.88
C GLN A 108 -17.51 -37.95 -11.24
N ALA A 109 -17.33 -36.87 -12.00
CA ALA A 109 -16.67 -36.91 -13.29
C ALA A 109 -15.18 -37.25 -13.14
N ASN A 110 -14.63 -37.98 -14.13
CA ASN A 110 -13.19 -38.28 -14.18
C ASN A 110 -12.33 -37.00 -14.17
N ASP A 111 -12.82 -35.96 -14.82
CA ASP A 111 -12.27 -34.60 -14.74
C ASP A 111 -13.38 -33.62 -14.36
N GLY A 112 -13.56 -33.43 -13.05
CA GLY A 112 -14.52 -32.48 -12.51
C GLY A 112 -14.23 -31.02 -12.89
N THR A 113 -12.97 -30.68 -13.19
CA THR A 113 -12.62 -29.31 -13.62
C THR A 113 -13.13 -29.05 -15.02
N ALA A 114 -12.88 -29.97 -15.96
CA ALA A 114 -13.41 -29.89 -17.32
C ALA A 114 -14.94 -29.94 -17.33
N ALA A 115 -15.55 -30.86 -16.55
CA ALA A 115 -17.00 -30.96 -16.45
C ALA A 115 -17.66 -29.67 -15.92
N PHE A 116 -17.03 -29.02 -14.93
CA PHE A 116 -17.48 -27.71 -14.43
C PHE A 116 -17.35 -26.62 -15.49
N ALA A 117 -16.21 -26.57 -16.19
CA ALA A 117 -15.97 -25.58 -17.24
C ALA A 117 -17.00 -25.72 -18.39
N ASP A 118 -17.29 -26.94 -18.83
CA ASP A 118 -18.31 -27.23 -19.84
C ASP A 118 -19.72 -26.84 -19.37
N ALA A 119 -20.04 -27.11 -18.09
CA ALA A 119 -21.29 -26.67 -17.49
C ALA A 119 -21.37 -25.13 -17.45
N ALA A 120 -20.28 -24.44 -17.12
CA ALA A 120 -20.21 -22.98 -17.11
C ALA A 120 -20.47 -22.40 -18.50
N VAL A 121 -19.81 -22.94 -19.53
CA VAL A 121 -20.01 -22.50 -20.93
C VAL A 121 -21.47 -22.66 -21.34
N ARG A 122 -22.09 -23.81 -21.04
CA ARG A 122 -23.47 -24.12 -21.46
C ARG A 122 -24.52 -23.36 -20.67
N LEU A 123 -24.38 -23.29 -19.35
CA LEU A 123 -25.48 -22.93 -18.44
C LEU A 123 -25.27 -21.60 -17.72
N SER A 124 -24.04 -21.09 -17.61
CA SER A 124 -23.79 -19.87 -16.84
C SER A 124 -24.40 -18.64 -17.52
N GLY A 125 -25.21 -17.92 -16.75
CA GLY A 125 -25.73 -16.59 -17.04
C GLY A 125 -24.71 -15.48 -16.77
N ASP A 126 -23.55 -15.79 -16.19
CA ASP A 126 -22.45 -14.84 -16.07
C ASP A 126 -21.65 -14.79 -17.38
N ARG A 127 -21.81 -13.69 -18.13
CA ARG A 127 -21.24 -13.56 -19.48
C ARG A 127 -19.73 -13.32 -19.48
N THR A 128 -19.17 -12.81 -18.39
CA THR A 128 -17.74 -12.46 -18.31
C THR A 128 -16.90 -13.72 -18.11
N SER A 129 -17.32 -14.61 -17.21
CA SER A 129 -16.57 -15.81 -16.84
C SER A 129 -16.98 -17.07 -17.61
N ARG A 130 -18.20 -17.15 -18.18
CA ARG A 130 -18.70 -18.41 -18.79
C ARG A 130 -17.77 -19.04 -19.82
N TYR A 131 -17.14 -18.23 -20.67
CA TYR A 131 -16.26 -18.72 -21.74
C TYR A 131 -14.84 -19.05 -21.23
N GLN A 132 -14.55 -18.73 -19.98
CA GLN A 132 -13.32 -19.07 -19.27
C GLN A 132 -13.58 -20.19 -18.25
N GLY A 133 -14.57 -21.05 -18.51
CA GLY A 133 -14.95 -22.15 -17.62
C GLY A 133 -15.51 -21.69 -16.27
N GLY A 134 -16.02 -20.46 -16.21
CA GLY A 134 -16.54 -19.85 -14.99
C GLY A 134 -15.46 -19.28 -14.08
N ASP A 135 -14.19 -19.14 -14.51
CA ASP A 135 -13.13 -18.57 -13.67
C ASP A 135 -13.45 -17.11 -13.29
N LEU A 136 -13.48 -16.83 -11.99
CA LEU A 136 -13.73 -15.51 -11.42
C LEU A 136 -12.43 -14.85 -10.92
N GLY A 137 -11.33 -15.59 -10.89
CA GLY A 137 -10.04 -15.11 -10.40
C GLY A 137 -9.83 -15.29 -8.90
N TRP A 138 -8.85 -14.56 -8.36
CA TRP A 138 -8.39 -14.64 -6.97
C TRP A 138 -9.11 -13.62 -6.08
N PHE A 139 -9.53 -14.07 -4.90
CA PHE A 139 -10.24 -13.25 -3.92
C PHE A 139 -9.62 -13.33 -2.53
N GLU A 140 -9.70 -12.21 -1.81
CA GLU A 140 -9.41 -12.03 -0.39
C GLU A 140 -10.70 -11.75 0.38
N LEU A 141 -10.97 -12.57 1.40
CA LEU A 141 -12.17 -12.40 2.21
C LEU A 141 -12.16 -11.06 2.95
N GLY A 142 -13.19 -10.23 2.73
CA GLY A 142 -13.38 -8.94 3.40
C GLY A 142 -12.66 -7.75 2.78
N ARG A 143 -11.84 -7.94 1.73
CA ARG A 143 -11.28 -6.84 0.93
C ARG A 143 -11.95 -6.69 -0.43
N ASP A 144 -12.31 -7.81 -1.06
CA ASP A 144 -12.99 -7.79 -2.34
C ASP A 144 -14.50 -7.54 -2.20
N SER A 145 -15.02 -6.67 -3.07
CA SER A 145 -16.45 -6.29 -3.12
C SER A 145 -17.11 -6.60 -4.47
N SER A 146 -16.38 -7.24 -5.39
CA SER A 146 -16.87 -7.62 -6.71
C SER A 146 -17.84 -8.82 -6.67
N LEU A 147 -17.81 -9.63 -5.62
CA LEU A 147 -18.75 -10.72 -5.36
C LEU A 147 -19.42 -10.55 -3.99
N SER A 148 -20.58 -11.17 -3.80
CA SER A 148 -21.27 -11.15 -2.52
C SER A 148 -20.49 -11.89 -1.43
N LEU A 149 -20.61 -11.43 -0.19
CA LEU A 149 -19.98 -12.07 0.98
C LEU A 149 -20.44 -13.52 1.17
N GLU A 150 -21.65 -13.87 0.74
CA GLU A 150 -22.19 -15.23 0.80
C GLU A 150 -21.44 -16.17 -0.15
N ILE A 151 -21.14 -15.73 -1.38
CA ILE A 151 -20.35 -16.49 -2.37
C ILE A 151 -18.93 -16.67 -1.86
N LEU A 152 -18.28 -15.56 -1.45
CA LEU A 152 -16.91 -15.61 -0.95
C LEU A 152 -16.81 -16.46 0.32
N GLY A 153 -17.69 -16.26 1.30
CA GLY A 153 -17.71 -17.06 2.53
C GLY A 153 -17.99 -18.55 2.27
N THR A 154 -18.72 -18.90 1.21
CA THR A 154 -18.89 -20.29 0.79
C THR A 154 -17.63 -20.85 0.15
N ALA A 155 -17.00 -20.10 -0.75
CA ALA A 155 -15.74 -20.51 -1.36
C ALA A 155 -14.60 -20.65 -0.35
N PHE A 156 -14.56 -19.79 0.67
CA PHE A 156 -13.60 -19.82 1.77
C PHE A 156 -13.82 -20.97 2.78
N ARG A 157 -14.92 -21.72 2.67
CA ARG A 157 -15.16 -22.95 3.44
C ARG A 157 -14.70 -24.23 2.73
N LEU A 158 -14.41 -24.17 1.43
CA LEU A 158 -13.93 -25.32 0.64
C LEU A 158 -12.48 -25.65 1.01
N GLU A 159 -12.08 -26.90 1.15
CA GLU A 159 -10.76 -27.20 1.73
C GLU A 159 -9.71 -27.55 0.67
N ARG A 160 -10.15 -28.10 -0.46
CA ARG A 160 -9.26 -28.65 -1.48
C ARG A 160 -9.61 -28.10 -2.86
N ALA A 161 -8.57 -27.87 -3.65
CA ALA A 161 -8.72 -27.55 -5.07
C ALA A 161 -9.59 -28.62 -5.76
N GLY A 162 -10.60 -28.17 -6.50
CA GLY A 162 -11.61 -29.02 -7.12
C GLY A 162 -12.88 -29.20 -6.30
N ASP A 163 -12.90 -28.90 -5.00
CA ASP A 163 -14.13 -28.99 -4.20
C ASP A 163 -15.21 -28.06 -4.77
N VAL A 164 -16.45 -28.55 -4.85
CA VAL A 164 -17.62 -27.81 -5.34
C VAL A 164 -18.61 -27.62 -4.19
N ALA A 165 -18.94 -26.38 -3.87
CA ALA A 165 -19.92 -26.03 -2.85
C ALA A 165 -21.33 -26.47 -3.22
N ALA A 166 -22.17 -26.69 -2.21
CA ALA A 166 -23.62 -26.81 -2.43
C ALA A 166 -24.17 -25.55 -3.13
N PRO A 167 -25.23 -25.67 -3.93
CA PRO A 167 -25.89 -24.55 -4.57
C PRO A 167 -26.24 -23.47 -3.54
N LEU A 168 -25.94 -22.23 -3.90
CA LEU A 168 -26.15 -21.07 -3.05
C LEU A 168 -27.18 -20.15 -3.68
N GLU A 169 -28.21 -19.82 -2.93
CA GLU A 169 -29.16 -18.78 -3.33
C GLU A 169 -28.59 -17.40 -2.97
N THR A 170 -28.52 -16.50 -3.95
CA THR A 170 -28.17 -15.09 -3.74
C THR A 170 -29.16 -14.16 -4.45
N LYS A 171 -29.03 -12.85 -4.21
CA LYS A 171 -29.81 -11.82 -4.90
C LYS A 171 -29.71 -11.86 -6.43
N ASP A 172 -28.58 -12.31 -6.97
CA ASP A 172 -28.29 -12.30 -8.41
C ASP A 172 -28.81 -13.57 -9.11
N GLY A 173 -29.15 -14.61 -8.33
CA GLY A 173 -29.61 -15.90 -8.82
C GLY A 173 -29.09 -17.04 -7.96
N LEU A 174 -29.06 -18.24 -8.53
CA LEU A 174 -28.48 -19.42 -7.89
C LEU A 174 -27.04 -19.60 -8.37
N TRP A 175 -26.13 -19.91 -7.46
CA TRP A 175 -24.72 -20.06 -7.75
C TRP A 175 -24.25 -21.46 -7.44
N LEU A 176 -23.45 -22.01 -8.35
CA LEU A 176 -22.59 -23.16 -8.06
C LEU A 176 -21.15 -22.70 -8.08
N VAL A 177 -20.40 -22.96 -7.00
CA VAL A 177 -19.06 -22.42 -6.80
C VAL A 177 -18.07 -23.56 -6.63
N ARG A 178 -16.93 -23.47 -7.30
CA ARG A 178 -15.82 -24.43 -7.21
C ARG A 178 -14.55 -23.72 -6.79
N LEU A 179 -13.79 -24.36 -5.91
CA LEU A 179 -12.45 -23.92 -5.54
C LEU A 179 -11.45 -24.34 -6.63
N VAL A 180 -10.69 -23.38 -7.16
CA VAL A 180 -9.64 -23.64 -8.15
C VAL A 180 -8.31 -23.83 -7.44
N ALA A 181 -7.92 -22.89 -6.57
CA ALA A 181 -6.65 -22.92 -5.86
C ALA A 181 -6.72 -22.14 -4.54
N ILE A 182 -5.82 -22.48 -3.60
CA ILE A 182 -5.65 -21.79 -2.31
C ILE A 182 -4.21 -21.29 -2.20
N GLU A 183 -4.05 -19.98 -2.01
CA GLU A 183 -2.84 -19.35 -1.51
C GLU A 183 -3.03 -19.13 -0.01
N LYS A 184 -2.45 -20.02 0.82
CA LYS A 184 -2.62 -19.97 2.28
C LYS A 184 -2.07 -18.68 2.86
N LYS A 185 -2.67 -18.26 3.98
CA LYS A 185 -2.10 -17.19 4.82
C LYS A 185 -0.64 -17.52 5.13
N LYS A 186 0.25 -16.56 4.90
CA LYS A 186 1.67 -16.65 5.24
C LYS A 186 2.14 -15.33 5.80
N THR A 187 3.15 -15.35 6.65
CA THR A 187 3.80 -14.14 7.15
C THR A 187 5.16 -14.04 6.47
N ARG A 188 5.48 -12.86 5.90
CA ARG A 188 6.83 -12.63 5.36
C ARG A 188 7.85 -12.82 6.47
N SER A 189 8.95 -13.49 6.18
CA SER A 189 9.93 -13.79 7.21
C SER A 189 10.67 -12.52 7.68
N PHE A 190 11.35 -12.62 8.83
CA PHE A 190 12.25 -11.56 9.25
C PHE A 190 13.33 -11.27 8.20
N GLU A 191 13.89 -12.31 7.58
CA GLU A 191 14.93 -12.16 6.56
C GLU A 191 14.44 -11.38 5.32
N GLU A 192 13.22 -11.67 4.87
CA GLU A 192 12.58 -10.96 3.75
C GLU A 192 12.28 -9.48 4.08
N THR A 193 11.99 -9.19 5.35
CA THR A 193 11.54 -7.85 5.79
C THR A 193 12.63 -6.99 6.40
N ALA A 194 13.76 -7.58 6.82
CA ALA A 194 14.88 -6.89 7.47
C ALA A 194 15.43 -5.70 6.67
N PRO A 195 15.63 -5.77 5.34
CA PRO A 195 16.07 -4.61 4.56
C PRO A 195 15.08 -3.44 4.63
N THR A 196 13.78 -3.74 4.56
CA THR A 196 12.71 -2.73 4.66
C THR A 196 12.66 -2.12 6.05
N LEU A 197 12.78 -2.94 7.09
CA LEU A 197 12.80 -2.50 8.49
C LEU A 197 14.00 -1.61 8.78
N ARG A 198 15.18 -1.96 8.25
CA ARG A 198 16.40 -1.14 8.33
C ARG A 198 16.18 0.22 7.69
N HIS A 199 15.64 0.27 6.48
CA HIS A 199 15.33 1.54 5.82
C HIS A 199 14.34 2.39 6.63
N ARG A 200 13.26 1.77 7.15
CA ARG A 200 12.27 2.44 8.00
C ARG A 200 12.89 2.98 9.28
N TRP A 201 13.79 2.24 9.91
CA TRP A 201 14.53 2.68 11.09
C TRP A 201 15.40 3.90 10.78
N MET A 202 16.19 3.85 9.70
CA MET A 202 17.05 4.97 9.28
C MET A 202 16.23 6.23 9.00
N ALA A 203 15.12 6.09 8.26
CA ALA A 203 14.22 7.20 7.97
C ALA A 203 13.60 7.79 9.25
N ALA A 204 13.20 6.95 10.21
CA ALA A 204 12.67 7.40 11.49
C ALA A 204 13.71 8.19 12.29
N ARG A 205 14.97 7.75 12.32
CA ARG A 205 16.05 8.48 13.01
C ARG A 205 16.39 9.81 12.36
N GLN A 206 16.44 9.85 11.03
CA GLN A 206 16.69 11.10 10.31
C GLN A 206 15.59 12.12 10.61
N LYS A 207 14.32 11.67 10.61
CA LYS A 207 13.18 12.51 10.97
C LYS A 207 13.30 13.01 12.42
N GLU A 208 13.60 12.13 13.37
CA GLU A 208 13.82 12.51 14.77
C GLU A 208 14.94 13.53 14.93
N ALA A 209 16.04 13.40 14.17
CA ALA A 209 17.13 14.37 14.18
C ALA A 209 16.72 15.74 13.65
N VAL A 210 15.97 15.79 12.55
CA VAL A 210 15.44 17.03 12.00
C VAL A 210 14.44 17.69 12.96
N ASP A 211 13.55 16.90 13.55
CA ASP A 211 12.56 17.40 14.51
C ASP A 211 13.23 17.93 15.77
N ALA A 212 14.24 17.24 16.30
CA ALA A 212 15.04 17.69 17.44
C ALA A 212 15.79 19.01 17.13
N PHE A 213 16.43 19.11 15.95
CA PHE A 213 17.10 20.34 15.52
C PHE A 213 16.11 21.51 15.45
N ARG A 214 14.96 21.28 14.82
CA ARG A 214 13.89 22.28 14.71
C ARG A 214 13.37 22.70 16.09
N MET A 215 13.15 21.76 17.00
CA MET A 215 12.68 22.06 18.35
C MET A 215 13.70 22.85 19.16
N ALA A 216 14.98 22.46 19.11
CA ALA A 216 16.06 23.18 19.78
C ALA A 216 16.13 24.64 19.34
N ASN A 217 16.08 24.89 18.02
CA ASN A 217 16.13 26.24 17.46
C ASN A 217 14.90 27.10 17.80
N ARG A 218 13.77 26.48 18.17
CA ARG A 218 12.53 27.21 18.54
C ARG A 218 12.42 27.50 20.03
N LYS A 219 13.17 26.79 20.87
CA LYS A 219 13.05 26.88 22.34
C LYS A 219 13.36 28.29 22.86
N ASP A 220 14.24 29.01 22.18
CA ASP A 220 14.71 30.34 22.58
C ASP A 220 14.13 31.47 21.70
N VAL A 221 13.10 31.18 20.88
CA VAL A 221 12.50 32.14 19.95
C VAL A 221 11.01 32.30 20.24
N SER A 222 10.55 33.54 20.46
CA SER A 222 9.11 33.86 20.50
C SER A 222 8.52 33.77 19.10
N ILE A 223 7.59 32.84 18.88
CA ILE A 223 6.95 32.62 17.59
C ILE A 223 5.51 33.11 17.66
N GLU A 224 5.23 34.26 17.05
CA GLU A 224 3.87 34.75 16.85
C GLU A 224 3.36 34.35 15.46
N ILE A 225 2.31 33.52 15.41
CA ILE A 225 1.70 33.07 14.15
C ILE A 225 0.44 33.88 13.87
N TYR A 226 0.53 34.82 12.95
CA TYR A 226 -0.61 35.64 12.50
C TYR A 226 -1.50 34.87 11.52
N ARG A 227 -2.37 33.99 12.04
CA ARG A 227 -3.25 33.12 11.23
C ARG A 227 -4.15 33.85 10.25
N ASP A 228 -4.64 35.03 10.61
CA ASP A 228 -5.54 35.81 9.74
C ASP A 228 -4.82 36.38 8.52
N ARG A 229 -3.51 36.67 8.64
CA ARG A 229 -2.69 37.14 7.53
C ARG A 229 -2.20 36.01 6.62
N LEU A 230 -2.03 34.79 7.15
CA LEU A 230 -1.65 33.62 6.36
C LEU A 230 -2.71 33.23 5.32
N ARG A 231 -3.99 33.46 5.60
CA ARG A 231 -5.09 33.22 4.64
C ARG A 231 -5.13 34.23 3.49
N ALA A 232 -4.51 35.39 3.66
CA ALA A 232 -4.48 36.47 2.67
C ALA A 232 -3.23 36.43 1.76
N ILE A 233 -2.27 35.53 2.03
CA ILE A 233 -1.14 35.30 1.14
C ILE A 233 -1.66 34.47 -0.04
N PRO A 234 -1.62 34.96 -1.30
CA PRO A 234 -1.94 34.15 -2.46
C PRO A 234 -1.03 32.93 -2.44
N SER A 235 -1.58 31.72 -2.55
CA SER A 235 -0.75 30.54 -2.75
C SER A 235 0.14 30.83 -3.95
N ALA A 236 1.46 30.87 -3.75
CA ALA A 236 2.39 30.99 -4.86
C ALA A 236 1.99 29.93 -5.90
N PRO A 237 1.92 30.27 -7.20
CA PRO A 237 1.69 29.24 -8.20
C PRO A 237 2.76 28.18 -7.98
N VAL A 238 2.32 26.95 -7.68
CA VAL A 238 3.19 25.79 -7.71
C VAL A 238 3.86 25.87 -9.07
N ARG A 239 5.18 26.11 -9.11
CA ARG A 239 5.93 26.09 -10.37
C ARG A 239 5.65 24.71 -10.96
N ALA A 240 4.82 24.67 -12.01
CA ALA A 240 4.62 23.49 -12.83
C ALA A 240 5.97 23.18 -13.48
N GLY A 241 6.77 22.36 -12.80
CA GLY A 241 8.18 22.13 -13.17
C GLY A 241 9.02 21.41 -12.12
N ALA A 242 8.44 20.86 -11.04
CA ALA A 242 9.16 20.01 -10.09
C ALA A 242 8.27 18.89 -9.53
N THR A 243 7.52 18.20 -10.38
CA THR A 243 7.07 16.82 -10.11
C THR A 243 7.96 15.90 -10.92
N ALA A 244 9.21 15.75 -10.49
CA ALA A 244 10.00 14.60 -10.83
C ALA A 244 10.56 14.10 -9.50
N GLU A 245 9.83 13.15 -8.92
CA GLU A 245 10.41 12.23 -7.95
C GLU A 245 11.68 11.66 -8.62
N PRO A 246 12.88 11.82 -8.03
CA PRO A 246 14.08 11.24 -8.63
C PRO A 246 13.88 9.72 -8.67
N PRO A 247 14.18 9.06 -9.81
CA PRO A 247 13.99 7.62 -9.93
C PRO A 247 14.86 6.91 -8.89
N LEU A 248 14.28 5.90 -8.24
CA LEU A 248 15.01 5.03 -7.33
C LEU A 248 16.23 4.42 -8.05
N PRO A 249 17.41 4.39 -7.41
CA PRO A 249 18.57 3.73 -8.00
C PRO A 249 18.26 2.24 -8.21
N GLN A 250 18.39 1.78 -9.44
CA GLN A 250 18.37 0.35 -9.75
C GLN A 250 19.71 -0.24 -9.34
N PHE A 251 19.69 -1.09 -8.31
CA PHE A 251 20.66 -2.17 -8.07
C PHE A 251 19.91 -3.39 -7.55
#